data_AF-A6ER67-F1
#
_entry.id   AF-A6ER67-F1
#
_cell.length_a   1.000
_cell.length_b   1.000
_cell.length_c   1.000
_cell.angle_alpha   90.00
_cell.angle_beta   90.00
_cell.angle_gamma   90.00
#
_symmetry.space_group_name_H-M   'P 1'
#
loop_
_entity.id
_entity.type
_entity.pdbx_description
1 polymer ?
#
loop_
_entity_poly.entity_id
_entity_poly.type
_entity_poly.pdbx_seq_one_letter_code
_entity_poly.pdbx_strand_id
1 'polypeptide(L)'
;MKKINITKSMFVIACLIGGITAKAQFVQTTKIVGEIRESRAEFGTSVAMTENFAAVGASREVEAAGAAYIYAKDSEGVWDYTQRLEPGDLNSGAEFGGAMK
;
A
#
# COMPACT_ATOMS: atom_id res chain seq x y z
N MET A 1 -33.01 -37.21 41.09
CA MET A 1 -31.61 -36.80 40.82
C MET A 1 -31.43 -36.61 39.31
N LYS A 2 -31.29 -35.37 38.85
CA LYS A 2 -31.16 -35.03 37.42
C LYS A 2 -29.77 -35.45 36.95
N LYS A 3 -29.66 -36.47 36.09
CA LYS A 3 -28.39 -36.88 35.47
C LYS A 3 -27.96 -35.78 34.50
N ILE A 4 -26.98 -34.98 34.88
CA ILE A 4 -26.36 -34.00 33.99
C ILE A 4 -25.44 -34.77 33.04
N ASN A 5 -25.78 -34.78 31.75
CA ASN A 5 -24.99 -35.42 30.69
C ASN A 5 -23.77 -34.53 30.37
N ILE A 6 -22.64 -34.85 31.00
CA ILE A 6 -21.35 -34.15 30.91
C ILE A 6 -20.89 -33.91 29.46
N THR A 7 -21.25 -34.80 28.53
CA THR A 7 -20.94 -34.68 27.09
C THR A 7 -21.61 -33.50 26.40
N LYS A 8 -22.82 -33.10 26.82
CA LYS A 8 -23.49 -31.91 26.27
C LYS A 8 -22.88 -30.62 26.83
N SER A 9 -22.38 -30.65 28.07
CA SER A 9 -21.71 -29.49 28.71
C SER A 9 -20.33 -29.17 28.11
N MET A 10 -19.53 -30.18 27.74
CA MET A 10 -18.23 -29.93 27.08
C MET A 10 -18.38 -29.27 25.70
N PHE A 11 -19.41 -29.64 24.93
CA PHE A 11 -19.64 -29.07 23.60
C PHE A 11 -20.06 -27.59 23.66
N VAL A 12 -20.87 -27.23 24.66
CA VAL A 12 -21.29 -25.83 24.89
C VAL A 12 -20.11 -24.96 25.33
N ILE A 13 -19.18 -25.49 26.12
CA ILE A 13 -17.98 -24.78 26.56
C ILE A 13 -17.00 -24.58 25.39
N ALA A 14 -16.85 -25.57 24.50
CA ALA A 14 -16.00 -25.45 23.31
C ALA A 14 -16.46 -24.33 22.34
N CYS A 15 -17.78 -24.13 22.20
CA CYS A 15 -18.33 -23.02 21.41
C CYS A 15 -18.16 -21.64 22.07
N LEU A 16 -18.00 -21.58 23.40
CA LEU A 16 -17.82 -20.33 24.15
C LEU A 16 -16.35 -19.86 24.21
N ILE A 17 -15.38 -20.72 23.89
CA ILE A 17 -13.94 -20.41 23.95
C ILE A 17 -13.32 -20.29 22.54
N GLY A 18 -14.08 -20.52 21.47
CA GLY A 18 -13.65 -20.32 20.10
C GLY A 18 -13.48 -18.83 19.77
N GLY A 19 -12.39 -18.23 20.24
CA GLY A 19 -12.02 -16.86 19.93
C GLY A 19 -11.82 -16.71 18.42
N ILE A 20 -12.68 -15.91 17.78
CA ILE A 20 -12.54 -15.56 16.37
C ILE A 20 -11.33 -14.63 16.28
N THR A 21 -10.16 -15.17 15.96
CA THR A 21 -8.99 -14.33 15.67
C THR A 21 -9.11 -13.81 14.24
N ALA A 22 -9.60 -12.58 14.10
CA ALA A 22 -9.54 -11.88 12.83
C ALA A 22 -8.08 -11.43 12.60
N LYS A 23 -7.42 -11.99 11.57
CA LYS A 23 -6.15 -11.46 11.07
C LYS A 23 -6.43 -10.49 9.92
N ALA A 24 -5.61 -9.47 9.77
CA ALA A 24 -5.67 -8.60 8.60
C ALA A 24 -5.42 -9.46 7.34
N GLN A 25 -6.23 -9.25 6.30
CA GLN A 25 -6.04 -9.89 5.00
C GLN A 25 -4.73 -9.47 4.34
N PHE A 26 -4.24 -8.27 4.68
CA PHE A 26 -3.01 -7.70 4.15
C PHE A 26 -2.03 -7.39 5.27
N VAL A 27 -0.76 -7.72 5.01
CA VAL A 27 0.37 -7.34 5.86
C VAL A 27 1.26 -6.44 5.03
N GLN A 28 1.65 -5.30 5.60
CA GLN A 28 2.62 -4.42 4.96
C GLN A 28 3.99 -5.10 4.96
N THR A 29 4.54 -5.36 3.79
CA THR A 29 5.88 -5.96 3.63
C THR A 29 6.98 -4.90 3.55
N THR A 30 6.70 -3.80 2.84
CA THR A 30 7.65 -2.71 2.60
C THR A 30 6.93 -1.37 2.66
N LYS A 31 7.65 -0.33 3.11
CA LYS A 31 7.22 1.07 2.95
C LYS A 31 8.07 1.72 1.87
N ILE A 32 7.43 2.15 0.80
CA ILE A 32 8.08 2.95 -0.25
C ILE A 32 7.78 4.43 0.03
N VAL A 33 8.77 5.25 -0.25
CA VAL A 33 8.78 6.70 -0.04
C VAL A 33 9.51 7.32 -1.21
N GLY A 34 9.07 8.51 -1.62
CA GLY A 34 9.76 9.28 -2.66
C GLY A 34 11.20 9.59 -2.26
N GLU A 35 12.09 9.52 -3.24
CA GLU A 35 13.51 9.89 -3.07
C GLU A 35 13.63 11.37 -2.71
N ILE A 36 12.89 12.23 -3.42
CA ILE A 36 12.73 13.64 -3.08
C ILE A 36 11.53 13.79 -2.15
N ARG A 37 11.72 14.51 -1.05
CA ARG A 37 10.72 14.71 0.01
C ARG A 37 10.38 16.18 0.18
N GLU A 38 9.95 16.80 -0.91
CA GLU A 38 9.44 18.16 -0.86
C GLU A 38 8.14 18.22 -0.03
N SER A 39 7.98 19.29 0.73
CA SER A 39 6.75 19.54 1.47
C SER A 39 5.57 19.65 0.49
N ARG A 40 4.46 18.98 0.80
CA ARG A 40 3.24 18.97 -0.03
C ARG A 40 3.44 18.42 -1.45
N ALA A 41 4.49 17.65 -1.74
CA ALA A 41 4.68 17.01 -3.05
C ALA A 41 3.56 16.03 -3.45
N GLU A 42 2.73 15.61 -2.48
CA GLU A 42 1.65 14.64 -2.67
C GLU A 42 2.14 13.32 -3.27
N PHE A 43 3.33 12.85 -2.88
CA PHE A 43 3.81 11.52 -3.24
C PHE A 43 2.78 10.46 -2.80
N GLY A 44 2.35 9.64 -3.75
CA GLY A 44 1.26 8.68 -3.55
C GLY A 44 -0.12 9.20 -3.96
N THR A 45 -0.23 10.38 -4.59
CA THR A 45 -1.51 10.90 -5.12
C THR A 45 -2.17 9.91 -6.09
N SER A 46 -1.35 9.20 -6.86
CA SER A 46 -1.80 8.15 -7.77
C SER A 46 -0.79 7.01 -7.80
N VAL A 47 -1.27 5.78 -8.02
CA VAL A 47 -0.43 4.58 -8.10
C VAL A 47 -0.94 3.67 -9.20
N ALA A 48 -0.04 3.21 -10.07
CA ALA A 48 -0.27 2.09 -10.97
C ALA A 48 0.79 1.01 -10.73
N MET A 49 0.41 -0.26 -10.81
CA MET A 49 1.30 -1.36 -10.49
C MET A 49 1.00 -2.58 -11.34
N THR A 50 2.08 -3.22 -11.80
CA THR A 50 2.11 -4.55 -12.41
C THR A 50 2.86 -5.49 -11.48
N GLU A 51 3.12 -6.73 -11.92
CA GLU A 51 3.92 -7.67 -11.12
C GLU A 51 5.33 -7.16 -10.80
N ASN A 52 5.95 -6.50 -11.79
CA ASN A 52 7.38 -6.13 -11.75
C ASN A 52 7.64 -4.63 -11.66
N PHE A 53 6.65 -3.79 -11.91
CA PHE A 53 6.81 -2.33 -11.90
C PHE A 53 5.70 -1.64 -11.13
N ALA A 54 6.05 -0.57 -10.44
CA ALA A 54 5.11 0.37 -9.83
C ALA A 54 5.47 1.79 -10.26
N ALA A 55 4.46 2.59 -10.55
CA ALA A 55 4.56 4.03 -10.79
C ALA A 55 3.78 4.75 -9.70
N VAL A 56 4.42 5.73 -9.05
CA VAL A 56 3.84 6.53 -7.97
C VAL A 56 3.91 8.00 -8.33
N GLY A 57 2.76 8.66 -8.41
CA GLY A 57 2.66 10.08 -8.69
C GLY A 57 2.98 10.97 -7.49
N ALA A 58 3.61 12.11 -7.75
CA ALA A 58 3.82 13.22 -6.81
C ALA A 58 3.41 14.53 -7.52
N SER A 59 2.10 14.68 -7.74
CA SER A 59 1.53 15.71 -8.63
C SER A 59 1.79 17.15 -8.18
N ARG A 60 2.10 17.36 -6.91
CA ARG A 60 2.34 18.70 -6.35
C ARG A 60 3.82 19.03 -6.20
N GLU A 61 4.72 18.12 -6.52
CA GLU A 61 6.16 18.40 -6.53
C GLU A 61 6.49 19.52 -7.53
N VAL A 62 7.49 20.35 -7.19
CA VAL A 62 7.96 21.48 -8.01
C VAL A 62 6.81 22.43 -8.38
N GLU A 63 6.21 23.09 -7.39
CA GLU A 63 5.08 24.03 -7.60
C GLU A 63 3.93 23.43 -8.43
N ALA A 64 3.65 22.14 -8.18
CA ALA A 64 2.69 21.35 -8.93
C ALA A 64 2.94 21.24 -10.45
N ALA A 65 4.19 21.38 -10.90
CA ALA A 65 4.57 20.85 -12.21
C ALA A 65 4.43 19.32 -12.22
N GLY A 66 4.76 18.69 -11.09
CA GLY A 66 4.52 17.29 -10.80
C GLY A 66 5.68 16.37 -11.19
N ALA A 67 5.67 15.17 -10.61
CA ALA A 67 6.64 14.12 -10.86
C ALA A 67 6.00 12.73 -10.80
N ALA A 68 6.67 11.73 -11.35
CA ALA A 68 6.33 10.32 -11.20
C ALA A 68 7.57 9.50 -10.86
N TYR A 69 7.44 8.59 -9.91
CA TYR A 69 8.52 7.73 -9.44
C TYR A 69 8.26 6.30 -9.87
N ILE A 70 9.24 5.71 -10.54
CA ILE A 70 9.18 4.34 -11.03
C ILE A 70 10.01 3.45 -10.11
N TYR A 71 9.40 2.34 -9.70
CA TYR A 71 10.00 1.29 -8.91
C TYR A 71 9.94 -0.02 -9.67
N ALA A 72 11.00 -0.81 -9.59
CA ALA A 72 11.07 -2.15 -10.15
C ALA A 72 11.19 -3.15 -9.01
N LYS A 73 10.53 -4.30 -9.16
CA LYS A 73 10.67 -5.42 -8.24
C LYS A 73 11.80 -6.34 -8.74
N ASP A 74 12.74 -6.65 -7.85
CA ASP A 74 13.81 -7.59 -8.14
C ASP A 74 13.35 -9.06 -8.05
N SER A 75 14.28 -10.02 -8.28
CA SER A 75 13.99 -11.45 -8.19
C SER A 75 13.69 -11.95 -6.77
N GLU A 76 14.06 -11.19 -5.73
CA GLU A 76 13.79 -11.51 -4.33
C GLU A 76 12.47 -10.90 -3.84
N GLY A 77 11.79 -10.12 -4.69
CA GLY A 77 10.53 -9.45 -4.38
C GLY A 77 10.69 -8.08 -3.70
N VAL A 78 11.91 -7.55 -3.65
CA VAL A 78 12.25 -6.23 -3.11
C VAL A 78 11.92 -5.18 -4.16
N TRP A 79 11.28 -4.09 -3.74
CA TRP A 79 10.95 -2.96 -4.61
C TRP A 79 12.01 -1.87 -4.50
N ASP A 80 12.73 -1.62 -5.59
CA ASP A 80 13.80 -0.63 -5.67
C ASP A 80 13.40 0.55 -6.55
N TYR A 81 13.83 1.75 -6.16
CA TYR A 81 13.67 2.94 -6.98
C TYR A 81 14.51 2.80 -8.26
N THR A 82 13.89 3.06 -9.39
CA THR A 82 14.53 2.95 -10.71
C THR A 82 14.80 4.32 -11.31
N GLN A 83 13.78 5.18 -11.35
CA GLN A 83 13.89 6.49 -11.97
C GLN A 83 12.76 7.43 -11.55
N ARG A 84 12.99 8.72 -11.73
CA ARG A 84 12.00 9.79 -11.61
C ARG A 84 11.74 10.36 -13.00
N LEU A 85 10.47 10.50 -13.32
CA LEU A 85 9.98 11.15 -14.53
C LEU A 85 9.44 12.52 -14.15
N GLU A 86 9.74 13.52 -14.97
CA GLU A 86 9.25 14.88 -14.85
C GLU A 86 8.75 15.36 -16.22
N PRO A 87 7.81 16.31 -16.27
CA PRO A 87 7.41 16.93 -17.53
C PRO A 87 8.59 17.70 -18.12
N GLY A 88 8.70 17.71 -19.46
CA GLY A 88 9.79 18.42 -20.15
C GLY A 88 9.73 19.94 -19.98
N ASP A 89 8.53 20.47 -19.75
CA ASP A 89 8.26 21.85 -19.34
C ASP A 89 7.67 21.87 -17.93
N LEU A 90 8.36 22.53 -16.99
CA LEU A 90 7.99 22.61 -15.57
C LEU A 90 6.86 23.64 -15.34
N ASN A 91 5.77 23.53 -16.10
CA ASN A 91 4.62 24.41 -15.98
C ASN A 91 3.94 24.21 -14.63
N SER A 92 3.98 25.23 -13.78
CA SER A 92 3.33 25.18 -12.47
C SER A 92 1.82 24.87 -12.61
N GLY A 93 1.33 23.96 -11.78
CA GLY A 93 -0.06 23.51 -11.78
C GLY A 93 -0.42 22.51 -12.88
N ALA A 94 0.53 22.02 -13.68
CA ALA A 94 0.28 20.97 -14.68
C ALA A 94 -0.07 19.61 -14.05
N GLU A 95 0.34 19.38 -12.81
CA GLU A 95 0.05 18.19 -12.00
C GLU A 95 0.45 16.88 -12.68
N PHE A 96 1.62 16.85 -13.34
CA PHE A 96 2.16 15.63 -13.95
C PHE A 96 2.23 14.50 -12.90
N GLY A 97 1.81 13.30 -13.29
CA GLY A 97 1.66 12.17 -12.37
C GLY A 97 0.43 12.24 -11.46
N GLY A 98 -0.51 13.15 -11.68
CA GLY A 98 -1.80 13.22 -10.97
C GLY A 98 -2.71 12.01 -11.18
N ALA A 99 -2.51 11.25 -12.26
CA ALA A 99 -3.23 10.01 -12.53
C ALA A 99 -2.31 8.98 -13.18
N MET A 100 -2.39 7.73 -12.71
CA MET A 100 -1.68 6.58 -13.24
C MET A 100 -2.70 5.45 -13.48
N LYS A 101 -2.44 4.59 -14.47
CA LYS A 101 -3.29 3.44 -14.79
C LYS A 101 -2.48 2.15 -14.84
#